data_AF-A0A4S5E8N8-F1
#
_entry.id   AF-A0A4S5E8N8-F1
#
_cell.length_a   1.000
_cell.length_b   1.000
_cell.length_c   1.000
_cell.angle_alpha   90.00
_cell.angle_beta   90.00
_cell.angle_gamma   90.00
#
_symmetry.space_group_name_H-M   'P 1'
#
loop_
_entity.id
_entity.type
_entity.pdbx_description
1 polymer ?
#
loop_
_entity_poly.entity_id
_entity_poly.type
_entity_poly.pdbx_seq_one_letter_code
_entity_poly.pdbx_strand_id
1 'polypeptide(L)'
;MISTSVTRVTVALPSVLRRVCPTAEVPILLTLTTPARIRRSLLLALGVVLLVLLGTPASHASAEPPAPGTHLGSLRVQGTTGDQEQEFDNSIGGVLRGAAGPLAGVTVTVTGNGFEGETTSGANGAWRIGVPEQGTYEVGIDEDTLPEGRVLAEGQENPREVSFANTSSATTLFLFGDGITTQQTPFLETLAERALAGFSFGLLLALSAVGLSLIFGTTGLTNFAHGEMVTFGAVVAFGLAATGLPIAVAIVLAVVAGGLLGYVQDAGLWKPLRRRGTGLVPMMIVSIGLALALRYIIQLFFGGATQQLPGSQSEIIDVGSVSISRNNLTSLAVSLVIILVVAFLLLRTRVGKATRAVADNPALAAASGIDVDRVIRIVWVVGGMLAALGGILWAYYRPGVSYNMGQQILLLIFAGVTLGGLGTVFGALIGSIIVGLFVEISTIWLEADLKYVGALLILILVLLFRPQGILGRSERIG
;
A
#
# COMPACT_ATOMS: atom_id res chain seq x y z
N MET A 1 -50.65 -15.06 15.48
CA MET A 1 -50.65 -15.18 14.01
C MET A 1 -49.43 -14.46 13.46
N ILE A 2 -48.36 -15.19 13.16
CA ILE A 2 -47.14 -14.62 12.55
C ILE A 2 -47.24 -14.93 11.05
N SER A 3 -47.42 -13.90 10.24
CA SER A 3 -47.51 -14.02 8.78
C SER A 3 -46.11 -14.30 8.21
N THR A 4 -45.93 -15.51 7.68
CA THR A 4 -44.73 -15.93 6.95
C THR A 4 -44.94 -15.62 5.46
N SER A 5 -44.37 -14.53 4.94
CA SER A 5 -44.35 -14.29 3.50
C SER A 5 -43.23 -15.12 2.86
N VAL A 6 -43.58 -16.13 2.08
CA VAL A 6 -42.66 -16.89 1.24
C VAL A 6 -42.56 -16.19 -0.12
N THR A 7 -41.44 -15.56 -0.42
CA THR A 7 -41.16 -15.02 -1.76
C THR A 7 -40.56 -16.13 -2.62
N ARG A 8 -41.33 -16.66 -3.58
CA ARG A 8 -40.81 -17.58 -4.61
C ARG A 8 -40.14 -16.76 -5.72
N VAL A 9 -38.85 -16.95 -5.94
CA VAL A 9 -38.15 -16.46 -7.13
C VAL A 9 -37.97 -17.63 -8.08
N THR A 10 -38.67 -17.61 -9.22
CA THR A 10 -38.56 -18.63 -10.26
C THR A 10 -37.52 -18.16 -11.28
N VAL A 11 -36.35 -18.80 -11.30
CA VAL A 11 -35.33 -18.56 -12.34
C VAL A 11 -35.63 -19.51 -13.51
N ALA A 12 -35.85 -18.96 -14.71
CA ALA A 12 -36.04 -19.75 -15.91
C ALA A 12 -34.72 -20.42 -16.32
N LEU A 13 -34.72 -21.75 -16.45
CA LEU A 13 -33.57 -22.52 -16.94
C LEU A 13 -33.27 -22.19 -18.42
N PRO A 14 -31.99 -22.10 -18.82
CA PRO A 14 -31.61 -21.96 -20.22
C PRO A 14 -32.09 -23.16 -21.05
N SER A 15 -32.51 -22.90 -22.29
CA SER A 15 -33.21 -23.81 -23.21
C SER A 15 -32.51 -25.14 -23.51
N VAL A 16 -31.21 -25.24 -23.22
CA VAL A 16 -30.39 -26.44 -23.44
C VAL A 16 -30.68 -27.53 -22.41
N LEU A 17 -31.08 -27.20 -21.17
CA LEU A 17 -31.32 -28.16 -20.09
C LEU A 17 -32.73 -28.80 -20.12
N ARG A 18 -33.68 -28.26 -20.88
CA ARG A 18 -35.05 -28.83 -21.00
C ARG A 18 -35.13 -30.12 -21.81
N ARG A 19 -34.11 -30.46 -22.61
CA ARG A 19 -34.13 -31.66 -23.46
C ARG A 19 -33.75 -32.95 -22.73
N VAL A 20 -33.16 -32.87 -21.54
CA VAL A 20 -32.56 -34.03 -20.86
C VAL A 20 -33.42 -34.56 -19.70
N CYS A 21 -34.37 -33.78 -19.16
CA CYS A 21 -35.24 -34.24 -18.06
C CYS A 21 -36.59 -33.49 -18.05
N PRO A 22 -37.70 -34.11 -18.51
CA PRO A 22 -39.01 -33.44 -18.57
C PRO A 22 -39.73 -33.27 -17.22
N THR A 23 -39.25 -33.90 -16.14
CA THR A 23 -40.01 -34.01 -14.87
C THR A 23 -39.20 -33.70 -13.60
N ALA A 24 -37.98 -33.17 -13.70
CA ALA A 24 -37.18 -32.82 -12.52
C ALA A 24 -37.49 -31.39 -12.05
N GLU A 25 -38.57 -31.21 -11.30
CA GLU A 25 -38.68 -30.07 -10.38
C GLU A 25 -37.78 -30.35 -9.17
N VAL A 26 -36.59 -29.75 -9.14
CA VAL A 26 -35.73 -29.74 -7.94
C VAL A 26 -36.07 -28.48 -7.15
N PRO A 27 -36.84 -28.54 -6.05
CA PRO A 27 -37.05 -27.40 -5.20
C PRO A 27 -35.76 -27.12 -4.41
N ILE A 28 -34.94 -26.18 -4.91
CA ILE A 28 -33.86 -25.59 -4.11
C ILE A 28 -34.52 -24.70 -3.06
N LEU A 29 -34.85 -25.29 -1.91
CA LEU A 29 -35.43 -24.60 -0.77
C LEU A 29 -34.32 -23.82 -0.03
N LEU A 30 -33.96 -22.66 -0.56
CA LEU A 30 -32.96 -21.75 0.04
C LEU A 30 -33.59 -21.02 1.24
N THR A 31 -33.78 -21.74 2.34
CA THR A 31 -34.23 -21.17 3.61
C THR A 31 -33.05 -20.48 4.31
N LEU A 32 -32.82 -19.21 3.96
CA LEU A 32 -31.93 -18.32 4.72
C LEU A 32 -32.60 -17.89 6.03
N THR A 33 -32.72 -18.81 6.99
CA THR A 33 -33.10 -18.46 8.37
C THR A 33 -31.85 -18.02 9.13
N THR A 34 -31.31 -16.84 8.80
CA THR A 34 -30.32 -16.20 9.67
C THR A 34 -31.05 -15.67 10.91
N PRO A 35 -30.60 -15.99 12.14
CA PRO A 35 -31.27 -15.51 13.35
C PRO A 35 -31.19 -13.98 13.42
N ALA A 36 -32.31 -13.32 13.76
CA ALA A 36 -32.49 -11.87 13.69
C ALA A 36 -31.42 -11.04 14.43
N ARG A 37 -30.80 -11.62 15.47
CA ARG A 37 -29.67 -11.01 16.18
C ARG A 37 -28.42 -10.89 15.30
N ILE A 38 -28.10 -11.91 14.52
CA ILE A 38 -26.93 -11.93 13.61
C ILE A 38 -27.15 -10.94 12.46
N ARG A 39 -28.37 -10.89 11.90
CA ARG A 39 -28.75 -9.91 10.87
C ARG A 39 -28.66 -8.47 11.38
N ARG A 40 -29.11 -8.18 12.61
CA ARG A 40 -28.96 -6.87 13.25
C ARG A 40 -27.50 -6.50 13.49
N SER A 41 -26.66 -7.42 13.98
CA SER A 41 -25.23 -7.14 14.17
C SER A 41 -24.46 -6.96 12.85
N LEU A 42 -24.83 -7.69 11.79
CA LEU A 42 -24.27 -7.51 10.44
C LEU A 42 -24.67 -6.16 9.83
N LEU A 43 -25.95 -5.78 9.95
CA LEU A 43 -26.45 -4.49 9.45
C LEU A 43 -25.91 -3.31 10.26
N LEU A 44 -25.76 -3.45 11.58
CA LEU A 44 -25.15 -2.43 12.43
C LEU A 44 -23.65 -2.28 12.12
N ALA A 45 -22.93 -3.38 11.91
CA ALA A 45 -21.49 -3.29 11.65
C ALA A 45 -21.17 -2.87 10.21
N LEU A 46 -21.95 -3.32 9.22
CA LEU A 46 -21.93 -2.76 7.87
C LEU A 46 -22.31 -1.28 7.92
N GLY A 47 -23.29 -0.91 8.74
CA GLY A 47 -23.70 0.47 9.00
C GLY A 47 -22.59 1.31 9.64
N VAL A 48 -21.82 0.79 10.59
CA VAL A 48 -20.69 1.48 11.23
C VAL A 48 -19.51 1.60 10.26
N VAL A 49 -19.19 0.56 9.50
CA VAL A 49 -18.17 0.62 8.44
C VAL A 49 -18.58 1.64 7.38
N LEU A 50 -19.85 1.65 6.97
CA LEU A 50 -20.39 2.62 6.03
C LEU A 50 -20.41 4.03 6.65
N LEU A 51 -20.73 4.20 7.93
CA LEU A 51 -20.73 5.49 8.61
C LEU A 51 -19.32 6.07 8.74
N VAL A 52 -18.31 5.22 8.99
CA VAL A 52 -16.90 5.61 9.02
C VAL A 52 -16.39 5.96 7.62
N LEU A 53 -16.81 5.21 6.59
CA LEU A 53 -16.49 5.50 5.18
C LEU A 53 -17.30 6.68 4.60
N LEU A 54 -18.47 7.01 5.15
CA LEU A 54 -19.28 8.18 4.79
C LEU A 54 -18.84 9.43 5.56
N GLY A 55 -18.21 9.25 6.73
CA GLY A 55 -17.63 10.31 7.54
C GLY A 55 -16.25 10.76 7.06
N THR A 56 -15.62 10.01 6.14
CA THR A 56 -14.53 10.57 5.35
C THR A 56 -15.14 11.61 4.42
N PRO A 57 -14.76 12.89 4.49
CA PRO A 57 -15.30 13.87 3.57
C PRO A 57 -15.04 13.34 2.16
N ALA A 58 -16.12 13.08 1.41
CA ALA A 58 -16.03 13.00 -0.03
C ALA A 58 -15.26 14.26 -0.43
N SER A 59 -14.13 14.08 -1.08
CA SER A 59 -13.21 15.15 -1.45
C SER A 59 -13.93 16.17 -2.34
N HIS A 60 -14.61 17.11 -1.68
CA HIS A 60 -14.97 18.45 -2.14
C HIS A 60 -14.23 19.47 -1.28
N ALA A 61 -13.15 19.05 -0.61
CA ALA A 61 -12.07 19.95 -0.28
C ALA A 61 -11.33 20.26 -1.58
N SER A 62 -11.90 21.21 -2.34
CA SER A 62 -11.10 22.18 -3.05
C SER A 62 -9.94 22.53 -2.14
N ALA A 63 -8.73 22.14 -2.51
CA ALA A 63 -7.55 22.70 -1.87
C ALA A 63 -7.71 24.21 -2.04
N GLU A 64 -8.04 24.90 -0.94
CA GLU A 64 -7.98 26.34 -0.91
C GLU A 64 -6.53 26.67 -1.28
N PRO A 65 -6.29 27.34 -2.43
CA PRO A 65 -4.95 27.74 -2.79
C PRO A 65 -4.41 28.58 -1.63
N PRO A 66 -3.10 28.51 -1.33
CA PRO A 66 -2.51 29.46 -0.40
C PRO A 66 -2.96 30.87 -0.79
N ALA A 67 -3.36 31.68 0.21
CA ALA A 67 -3.93 33.01 0.05
C ALA A 67 -3.28 33.78 -1.11
N PRO A 68 -4.07 34.49 -1.93
CA PRO A 68 -3.60 35.01 -3.21
C PRO A 68 -2.46 35.99 -2.98
N GLY A 69 -1.23 35.51 -3.18
CA GLY A 69 -0.21 36.33 -3.78
C GLY A 69 -0.77 36.73 -5.14
N THR A 70 -1.17 38.00 -5.23
CA THR A 70 -1.56 38.77 -6.42
C THR A 70 -1.79 37.91 -7.66
N HIS A 71 -3.05 37.70 -8.04
CA HIS A 71 -3.47 37.05 -9.29
C HIS A 71 -2.52 37.39 -10.44
N LEU A 72 -1.58 36.49 -10.73
CA LEU A 72 -1.17 36.27 -12.09
C LEU A 72 -2.22 35.30 -12.60
N GLY A 73 -3.11 35.78 -13.48
CA GLY A 73 -4.01 34.91 -14.23
C GLY A 73 -3.22 33.80 -14.93
N SER A 74 -3.88 32.92 -15.66
CA SER A 74 -3.23 32.06 -16.64
C SER A 74 -2.30 32.89 -17.53
N LEU A 75 -1.05 33.07 -17.10
CA LEU A 75 -0.03 33.81 -17.82
C LEU A 75 0.51 32.80 -18.79
N ARG A 76 -0.17 32.78 -19.93
CA ARG A 76 0.38 32.31 -21.17
C ARG A 76 1.78 32.91 -21.32
N VAL A 77 2.75 32.05 -21.57
CA VAL A 77 4.17 32.41 -21.51
C VAL A 77 4.62 32.73 -22.93
N GLN A 78 5.04 33.98 -23.14
CA GLN A 78 5.62 34.45 -24.39
C GLN A 78 6.98 33.78 -24.62
N GLY A 79 7.14 33.12 -25.77
CA GLY A 79 8.45 32.74 -26.30
C GLY A 79 8.92 33.78 -27.31
N THR A 80 10.19 34.20 -27.21
CA THR A 80 10.84 35.06 -28.21
C THR A 80 11.45 34.19 -29.30
N THR A 81 10.81 34.13 -30.46
CA THR A 81 11.47 33.89 -31.75
C THR A 81 11.67 35.24 -32.43
N GLY A 82 12.76 35.38 -33.20
CA GLY A 82 12.97 36.55 -34.06
C GLY A 82 11.66 37.00 -34.73
N ASP A 83 11.29 38.25 -34.45
CA ASP A 83 10.18 39.03 -35.01
C ASP A 83 8.73 38.51 -34.88
N GLN A 84 8.40 37.47 -34.11
CA GLN A 84 7.00 37.14 -33.79
C GLN A 84 6.85 36.49 -32.40
N GLU A 85 6.28 37.22 -31.42
CA GLU A 85 5.87 36.68 -30.11
C GLU A 85 4.76 35.62 -30.31
N GLN A 86 5.08 34.33 -30.11
CA GLN A 86 4.10 33.25 -30.14
C GLN A 86 3.88 32.67 -28.74
N GLU A 87 2.60 32.47 -28.43
CA GLU A 87 2.06 32.22 -27.10
C GLU A 87 1.58 30.76 -27.05
N PHE A 88 2.22 29.93 -26.20
CA PHE A 88 1.95 28.48 -26.15
C PHE A 88 1.37 28.03 -24.80
N ASP A 89 0.51 26.99 -24.83
CA ASP A 89 -0.11 26.39 -23.64
C ASP A 89 0.83 25.43 -22.89
N ASN A 90 1.82 24.85 -23.57
CA ASN A 90 2.83 23.99 -22.97
C ASN A 90 4.13 24.77 -22.71
N SER A 91 4.90 24.36 -21.71
CA SER A 91 6.16 25.07 -21.40
C SER A 91 7.22 24.20 -20.74
N ILE A 92 8.48 24.49 -21.00
CA ILE A 92 9.62 23.91 -20.30
C ILE A 92 10.28 25.01 -19.47
N GLY A 93 10.69 24.70 -18.24
CA GLY A 93 11.35 25.70 -17.39
C GLY A 93 12.19 25.10 -16.30
N GLY A 94 12.86 25.95 -15.55
CA GLY A 94 13.74 25.54 -14.47
C GLY A 94 14.19 26.72 -13.63
N VAL A 95 15.03 26.42 -12.63
CA VAL A 95 15.70 27.44 -11.83
C VAL A 95 17.18 27.13 -11.82
N LEU A 96 17.99 28.06 -12.36
CA LEU A 96 19.44 27.99 -12.35
C LEU A 96 19.94 28.53 -11.02
N ARG A 97 20.61 27.67 -10.26
CA ARG A 97 21.15 28.02 -8.95
C ARG A 97 22.53 27.40 -8.79
N GLY A 98 23.52 28.24 -8.52
CA GLY A 98 24.86 27.84 -8.14
C GLY A 98 25.05 27.89 -6.62
N ALA A 99 26.25 27.51 -6.16
CA ALA A 99 26.59 27.47 -4.73
C ALA A 99 26.47 28.81 -3.98
N ALA A 100 26.60 29.96 -4.67
CA ALA A 100 26.47 31.29 -4.04
C ALA A 100 25.11 31.97 -4.27
N GLY A 101 24.15 31.29 -4.91
CA GLY A 101 22.82 31.86 -5.17
C GLY A 101 22.28 31.60 -6.59
N PRO A 102 21.14 32.21 -6.93
CA PRO A 102 20.54 32.10 -8.27
C PRO A 102 21.44 32.69 -9.37
N LEU A 103 21.41 32.09 -10.55
CA LEU A 103 22.16 32.54 -11.73
C LEU A 103 21.23 33.26 -12.70
N ALA A 104 21.41 34.57 -12.82
CA ALA A 104 20.63 35.44 -13.71
C ALA A 104 21.40 35.73 -15.00
N GLY A 105 20.67 35.99 -16.09
CA GLY A 105 21.23 36.36 -17.39
C GLY A 105 21.85 35.21 -18.17
N VAL A 106 21.58 33.96 -17.79
CA VAL A 106 22.06 32.78 -18.49
C VAL A 106 21.07 32.42 -19.60
N THR A 107 21.59 32.19 -20.79
CA THR A 107 20.80 31.85 -21.98
C THR A 107 20.54 30.35 -22.03
N VAL A 108 19.28 30.00 -22.28
CA VAL A 108 18.78 28.62 -22.38
C VAL A 108 18.12 28.43 -23.74
N THR A 109 18.59 27.44 -24.49
CA THR A 109 18.07 27.08 -25.80
C THR A 109 17.22 25.81 -25.69
N VAL A 110 16.12 25.76 -26.43
CA VAL A 110 15.23 24.59 -26.50
C VAL A 110 14.96 24.25 -27.96
N THR A 111 15.34 23.05 -28.36
CA THR A 111 15.22 22.53 -29.73
C THR A 111 14.49 21.19 -29.72
N GLY A 112 13.56 20.98 -30.65
CA GLY A 112 12.86 19.69 -30.74
C GLY A 112 11.56 19.78 -31.50
N ASN A 113 11.19 18.70 -32.19
CA ASN A 113 9.93 18.60 -32.96
C ASN A 113 9.72 19.77 -33.94
N GLY A 114 10.80 20.26 -34.57
CA GLY A 114 10.77 21.38 -35.50
C GLY A 114 10.61 22.78 -34.86
N PHE A 115 10.64 22.88 -33.53
CA PHE A 115 10.67 24.13 -32.77
C PHE A 115 12.09 24.41 -32.28
N GLU A 116 12.50 25.68 -32.35
CA GLU A 116 13.74 26.21 -31.80
C GLU A 116 13.43 27.55 -31.14
N GLY A 117 13.81 27.69 -29.87
CA GLY A 117 13.56 28.91 -29.12
C GLY A 117 14.60 29.13 -28.04
N GLU A 118 14.76 30.38 -27.63
CA GLU A 118 15.76 30.81 -26.66
C GLU A 118 15.10 31.68 -25.58
N THR A 119 15.58 31.57 -24.35
CA THR A 119 15.13 32.39 -23.21
C THR A 119 16.31 32.69 -22.28
N THR A 120 16.17 33.70 -21.44
CA THR A 120 17.21 34.08 -20.46
C THR A 120 16.70 33.93 -19.03
N SER A 121 17.57 33.54 -18.11
CA SER A 121 17.22 33.38 -16.70
C SER A 121 17.03 34.73 -16.01
N GLY A 122 15.95 34.86 -15.23
CA GLY A 122 15.64 36.07 -14.45
C GLY A 122 16.54 36.24 -13.22
N ALA A 123 16.35 37.35 -12.49
CA ALA A 123 17.12 37.68 -11.27
C ALA A 123 17.05 36.61 -10.15
N ASN A 124 15.99 35.80 -10.14
CA ASN A 124 15.80 34.68 -9.21
C ASN A 124 16.32 33.33 -9.77
N GLY A 125 16.96 33.34 -10.94
CA GLY A 125 17.46 32.17 -11.67
C GLY A 125 16.38 31.39 -12.41
N ALA A 126 15.11 31.81 -12.33
CA ALA A 126 14.03 31.13 -13.03
C ALA A 126 14.06 31.46 -14.52
N TRP A 127 13.84 30.45 -15.35
CA TRP A 127 13.66 30.59 -16.80
C TRP A 127 12.49 29.70 -17.23
N ARG A 128 11.84 30.10 -18.31
CA ARG A 128 10.72 29.37 -18.89
C ARG A 128 10.57 29.71 -20.36
N ILE A 129 10.23 28.73 -21.17
CA ILE A 129 9.93 28.89 -22.58
C ILE A 129 8.67 28.10 -22.94
N GLY A 130 7.80 28.69 -23.75
CA GLY A 130 6.62 28.02 -24.29
C GLY A 130 7.02 27.09 -25.44
N VAL A 131 6.38 25.93 -25.55
CA VAL A 131 6.60 24.97 -26.63
C VAL A 131 5.28 24.54 -27.28
N PRO A 132 5.24 24.29 -28.60
CA PRO A 132 3.98 24.11 -29.35
C PRO A 132 3.24 22.82 -29.01
N GLU A 133 3.95 21.73 -28.76
CA GLU A 133 3.36 20.42 -28.51
C GLU A 133 4.04 19.67 -27.35
N GLN A 134 3.37 18.63 -26.87
CA GLN A 134 3.96 17.70 -25.92
C GLN A 134 4.85 16.73 -26.68
N GLY A 135 6.05 16.49 -26.17
CA GLY A 135 7.01 15.66 -26.87
C GLY A 135 8.38 15.70 -26.22
N THR A 136 9.36 15.26 -26.98
CA THR A 136 10.77 15.26 -26.58
C THR A 136 11.46 16.51 -27.14
N TYR A 137 12.16 17.24 -26.27
CA TYR A 137 12.94 18.44 -26.59
C TYR A 137 14.33 18.34 -25.97
N GLU A 138 15.33 18.83 -26.68
CA GLU A 138 16.67 19.08 -26.18
C GLU A 138 16.73 20.48 -25.57
N VAL A 139 17.24 20.59 -24.36
CA VAL A 139 17.39 21.84 -23.62
C VAL A 139 18.88 22.05 -23.35
N GLY A 140 19.45 23.11 -23.91
CA GLY A 140 20.84 23.50 -23.73
C GLY A 140 21.00 24.77 -22.90
N ILE A 141 22.14 24.90 -22.24
CA ILE A 141 22.60 26.18 -21.66
C ILE A 141 23.81 26.65 -22.46
N ASP A 142 23.80 27.93 -22.81
CA ASP A 142 24.98 28.58 -23.39
C ASP A 142 26.01 28.86 -22.29
N GLU A 143 27.14 28.14 -22.35
CA GLU A 143 28.22 28.23 -21.37
C GLU A 143 28.93 29.59 -21.39
N ASP A 144 28.91 30.30 -22.52
CA ASP A 144 29.54 31.62 -22.66
C ASP A 144 28.75 32.72 -21.91
N THR A 145 27.47 32.45 -21.59
CA THR A 145 26.60 33.37 -20.84
C THR A 145 26.64 33.15 -19.33
N LEU A 146 27.46 32.21 -18.86
CA LEU A 146 27.61 31.94 -17.44
C LEU A 146 28.41 33.05 -16.73
N PRO A 147 27.98 33.50 -15.53
CA PRO A 147 28.74 34.46 -14.73
C PRO A 147 30.16 33.95 -14.40
N GLU A 148 31.15 34.85 -14.31
CA GLU A 148 32.56 34.51 -14.12
C GLU A 148 32.80 33.49 -12.98
N GLY A 149 33.54 32.42 -13.29
CA GLY A 149 33.87 31.35 -12.34
C GLY A 149 32.78 30.29 -12.14
N ARG A 150 31.75 30.25 -12.99
CA ARG A 150 30.72 29.20 -13.01
C ARG A 150 30.90 28.31 -14.22
N VAL A 151 30.97 27.01 -13.97
CA VAL A 151 30.94 25.97 -15.00
C VAL A 151 29.78 25.02 -14.71
N LEU A 152 29.23 24.41 -15.75
CA LEU A 152 28.33 23.28 -15.58
C LEU A 152 29.07 22.17 -14.83
N ALA A 153 28.35 21.46 -13.97
CA ALA A 153 28.94 20.39 -13.19
C ALA A 153 29.50 19.30 -14.12
N GLU A 154 30.73 18.85 -13.86
CA GLU A 154 31.38 17.79 -14.66
C GLU A 154 30.47 16.55 -14.76
N GLY A 155 30.33 16.03 -15.99
CA GLY A 155 29.49 14.87 -16.30
C GLY A 155 28.02 15.19 -16.59
N GLN A 156 27.60 16.45 -16.58
CA GLN A 156 26.28 16.82 -17.09
C GLN A 156 26.26 16.83 -18.62
N GLU A 157 25.24 16.19 -19.18
CA GLU A 157 24.88 16.35 -20.60
C GLU A 157 24.39 17.78 -20.84
N ASN A 158 24.86 18.41 -21.91
CA ASN A 158 24.42 19.72 -22.40
C ASN A 158 24.55 19.72 -23.93
N PRO A 159 23.46 19.73 -24.72
CA PRO A 159 22.06 19.82 -24.29
C PRO A 159 21.49 18.53 -23.66
N ARG A 160 20.41 18.65 -22.89
CA ARG A 160 19.71 17.56 -22.17
C ARG A 160 18.38 17.22 -22.82
N GLU A 161 18.06 15.94 -22.91
CA GLU A 161 16.75 15.50 -23.38
C GLU A 161 15.66 15.63 -22.30
N VAL A 162 14.49 16.14 -22.68
CA VAL A 162 13.33 16.36 -21.82
C VAL A 162 12.08 15.86 -22.53
N SER A 163 11.37 14.92 -21.93
CA SER A 163 10.12 14.39 -22.49
C SER A 163 8.97 14.59 -21.52
N PHE A 164 7.83 15.02 -22.04
CA PHE A 164 6.60 15.15 -21.25
C PHE A 164 5.36 14.84 -22.11
N ALA A 165 4.48 13.98 -21.59
CA ALA A 165 3.33 13.43 -22.35
C ALA A 165 1.98 13.48 -21.61
N ASN A 166 1.97 13.80 -20.31
CA ASN A 166 0.75 13.84 -19.48
C ASN A 166 0.64 15.13 -18.65
N THR A 167 1.46 16.13 -18.96
CA THR A 167 1.53 17.41 -18.25
C THR A 167 1.68 18.52 -19.28
N SER A 168 1.25 19.75 -18.97
CA SER A 168 1.50 20.93 -19.80
C SER A 168 2.85 21.58 -19.50
N SER A 169 3.59 21.09 -18.51
CA SER A 169 4.91 21.63 -18.19
C SER A 169 5.94 20.57 -17.84
N ALA A 170 7.16 20.75 -18.36
CA ALA A 170 8.34 19.99 -17.97
C ALA A 170 9.33 20.87 -17.20
N THR A 171 10.08 20.26 -16.28
CA THR A 171 11.11 20.96 -15.51
C THR A 171 12.46 20.32 -15.73
N THR A 172 13.47 21.14 -16.01
CA THR A 172 14.86 20.70 -16.12
C THR A 172 15.74 21.32 -15.05
N LEU A 173 16.74 20.56 -14.64
CA LEU A 173 17.71 20.95 -13.63
C LEU A 173 19.12 20.88 -14.21
N PHE A 174 19.81 22.02 -14.19
CA PHE A 174 21.25 22.13 -14.45
C PHE A 174 21.97 22.39 -13.13
N LEU A 175 23.10 21.72 -12.94
CA LEU A 175 23.91 21.76 -11.74
C LEU A 175 25.21 22.49 -12.09
N PHE A 176 25.73 23.32 -11.17
CA PHE A 176 26.89 24.18 -11.42
C PHE A 176 27.94 24.01 -10.30
N GLY A 177 29.23 23.97 -10.67
CA GLY A 177 30.36 23.87 -9.72
C GLY A 177 31.21 22.60 -9.88
N ASP A 178 32.05 22.30 -8.88
CA ASP A 178 32.97 21.15 -8.84
C ASP A 178 32.20 19.81 -8.79
N GLY A 179 31.74 19.39 -9.97
CA GLY A 179 31.27 18.06 -10.30
C GLY A 179 29.92 17.65 -9.72
N ILE A 180 29.27 16.73 -10.43
CA ILE A 180 28.50 15.71 -9.73
C ILE A 180 29.54 14.94 -8.93
N THR A 181 29.77 15.32 -7.66
CA THR A 181 30.39 14.37 -6.75
C THR A 181 29.41 13.22 -6.66
N THR A 182 29.61 12.22 -7.52
CA THR A 182 29.05 10.90 -7.32
C THR A 182 29.78 10.44 -6.08
N GLN A 183 29.30 10.83 -4.91
CA GLN A 183 29.70 10.23 -3.67
C GLN A 183 29.26 8.78 -3.85
N GLN A 184 30.18 7.96 -4.33
CA GLN A 184 30.03 6.52 -4.29
C GLN A 184 30.03 6.21 -2.81
N THR A 185 28.84 6.24 -2.21
CA THR A 185 28.63 5.77 -0.86
C THR A 185 29.28 4.40 -0.79
N PRO A 186 30.28 4.19 0.08
CA PRO A 186 30.99 2.93 0.16
C PRO A 186 30.02 1.77 0.15
N PHE A 187 30.35 0.68 -0.56
CA PHE A 187 29.43 -0.45 -0.70
C PHE A 187 28.91 -0.95 0.66
N LEU A 188 29.76 -0.95 1.69
CA LEU A 188 29.39 -1.34 3.05
C LEU A 188 28.38 -0.39 3.71
N GLU A 189 28.47 0.91 3.44
CA GLU A 189 27.50 1.90 3.92
C GLU A 189 26.17 1.72 3.21
N THR A 190 26.18 1.62 1.88
CA THR A 190 24.97 1.31 1.09
C THR A 190 24.33 0.01 1.57
N LEU A 191 25.12 -1.05 1.78
CA LEU A 191 24.63 -2.34 2.27
C LEU A 191 24.01 -2.22 3.67
N ALA A 192 24.63 -1.47 4.58
CA ALA A 192 24.11 -1.25 5.92
C ALA A 192 22.79 -0.45 5.90
N GLU A 193 22.70 0.60 5.08
CA GLU A 193 21.48 1.37 4.87
C GLU A 193 20.35 0.49 4.32
N ARG A 194 20.62 -0.29 3.27
CA ARG A 194 19.63 -1.17 2.65
C ARG A 194 19.23 -2.33 3.56
N ALA A 195 20.15 -2.87 4.35
CA ALA A 195 19.84 -3.88 5.35
C ALA A 195 18.94 -3.32 6.46
N LEU A 196 19.20 -2.10 6.95
CA LEU A 196 18.34 -1.46 7.96
C LEU A 196 16.95 -1.13 7.40
N ALA A 197 16.88 -0.61 6.17
CA ALA A 197 15.63 -0.38 5.47
C ALA A 197 14.86 -1.70 5.28
N GLY A 198 15.53 -2.76 4.84
CA GLY A 198 14.95 -4.08 4.62
C GLY A 198 14.47 -4.74 5.90
N PHE A 199 15.19 -4.56 7.01
CA PHE A 199 14.75 -5.03 8.32
C PHE A 199 13.49 -4.28 8.78
N SER A 200 13.46 -2.95 8.61
CA SER A 200 12.29 -2.12 8.93
C SER A 200 11.07 -2.53 8.10
N PHE A 201 11.26 -2.65 6.80
CA PHE A 201 10.26 -3.13 5.85
C PHE A 201 9.75 -4.53 6.19
N GLY A 202 10.66 -5.43 6.55
CA GLY A 202 10.36 -6.80 6.93
C GLY A 202 9.54 -6.90 8.21
N LEU A 203 9.80 -6.06 9.22
CA LEU A 203 8.98 -5.99 10.44
C LEU A 203 7.57 -5.46 10.17
N LEU A 204 7.42 -4.50 9.26
CA LEU A 204 6.12 -3.99 8.84
C LEU A 204 5.30 -5.06 8.13
N LEU A 205 5.92 -5.79 7.19
CA LEU A 205 5.31 -6.95 6.55
C LEU A 205 4.98 -8.04 7.56
N ALA A 206 5.87 -8.27 8.54
CA ALA A 206 5.69 -9.29 9.57
C ALA A 206 4.43 -9.04 10.41
N LEU A 207 4.11 -7.78 10.72
CA LEU A 207 2.92 -7.46 11.49
C LEU A 207 1.63 -7.94 10.78
N SER A 208 1.52 -7.62 9.49
CA SER A 208 0.42 -8.08 8.63
C SER A 208 0.45 -9.60 8.42
N ALA A 209 1.63 -10.18 8.20
CA ALA A 209 1.85 -11.61 7.97
C ALA A 209 1.53 -12.47 9.19
N VAL A 210 1.86 -12.00 10.39
CA VAL A 210 1.50 -12.65 11.64
C VAL A 210 -0.02 -12.73 11.76
N GLY A 211 -0.75 -11.65 11.49
CA GLY A 211 -2.22 -11.65 11.48
C GLY A 211 -2.81 -12.70 10.53
N LEU A 212 -2.29 -12.75 9.30
CA LEU A 212 -2.68 -13.75 8.30
C LEU A 212 -2.34 -15.18 8.74
N SER A 213 -1.16 -15.37 9.32
CA SER A 213 -0.67 -16.66 9.79
C SER A 213 -1.49 -17.20 10.96
N LEU A 214 -1.95 -16.36 11.90
CA LEU A 214 -2.87 -16.80 12.96
C LEU A 214 -4.19 -17.31 12.36
N ILE A 215 -4.77 -16.57 11.41
CA ILE A 215 -6.03 -16.95 10.76
C ILE A 215 -5.85 -18.29 10.03
N PHE A 216 -4.80 -18.39 9.20
CA PHE A 216 -4.48 -19.62 8.49
C PHE A 216 -4.24 -20.78 9.47
N GLY A 217 -3.42 -20.57 10.51
CA GLY A 217 -3.06 -21.63 11.46
C GLY A 217 -4.24 -22.21 12.22
N THR A 218 -5.30 -21.43 12.45
CA THR A 218 -6.49 -21.93 13.16
C THR A 218 -7.62 -22.41 12.26
N THR A 219 -7.64 -22.02 10.99
CA THR A 219 -8.78 -22.30 10.08
C THR A 219 -8.39 -23.03 8.80
N GLY A 220 -7.11 -23.07 8.44
CA GLY A 220 -6.61 -23.52 7.15
C GLY A 220 -7.00 -22.61 5.97
N LEU A 221 -7.63 -21.46 6.24
CA LEU A 221 -8.14 -20.56 5.20
C LEU A 221 -7.06 -19.57 4.73
N THR A 222 -6.66 -19.69 3.47
CA THR A 222 -5.88 -18.67 2.77
C THR A 222 -6.79 -17.49 2.41
N ASN A 223 -6.81 -16.47 3.26
CA ASN A 223 -7.69 -15.31 3.08
C ASN A 223 -7.06 -14.24 2.17
N PHE A 224 -7.48 -14.18 0.90
CA PHE A 224 -7.02 -13.14 -0.03
C PHE A 224 -7.56 -11.74 0.29
N ALA A 225 -8.62 -11.62 1.09
CA ALA A 225 -9.15 -10.33 1.53
C ALA A 225 -8.28 -9.67 2.62
N HIS A 226 -7.28 -10.37 3.15
CA HIS A 226 -6.38 -9.83 4.18
C HIS A 226 -5.65 -8.56 3.71
N GLY A 227 -5.30 -8.47 2.43
CA GLY A 227 -4.72 -7.26 1.84
C GLY A 227 -5.66 -6.06 1.99
N GLU A 228 -6.96 -6.24 1.76
CA GLU A 228 -7.91 -5.13 1.93
C GLU A 228 -8.16 -4.78 3.40
N MET A 229 -7.95 -5.71 4.32
CA MET A 229 -7.95 -5.40 5.76
C MET A 229 -6.79 -4.48 6.14
N VAL A 230 -5.63 -4.63 5.47
CA VAL A 230 -4.50 -3.71 5.58
C VAL A 230 -4.88 -2.32 5.04
N THR A 231 -5.39 -2.24 3.81
CA THR A 231 -5.85 -0.97 3.21
C THR A 231 -6.86 -0.27 4.10
N PHE A 232 -7.84 -1.02 4.61
CA PHE A 232 -8.92 -0.50 5.45
C PHE A 232 -8.39 0.23 6.69
N GLY A 233 -7.40 -0.32 7.38
CA GLY A 233 -6.85 0.31 8.58
C GLY A 233 -6.29 1.70 8.33
N ALA A 234 -5.53 1.87 7.26
CA ALA A 234 -4.95 3.16 6.91
C ALA A 234 -5.97 4.16 6.38
N VAL A 235 -6.95 3.69 5.59
CA VAL A 235 -8.06 4.54 5.11
C VAL A 235 -8.88 5.06 6.27
N VAL A 236 -9.19 4.20 7.26
CA VAL A 236 -9.90 4.64 8.47
C VAL A 236 -9.04 5.59 9.30
N ALA A 237 -7.73 5.34 9.44
CA ALA A 237 -6.83 6.25 10.16
C ALA A 237 -6.79 7.64 9.50
N PHE A 238 -6.69 7.70 8.17
CA PHE A 238 -6.76 8.94 7.41
C PHE A 238 -8.11 9.64 7.59
N GLY A 239 -9.21 8.90 7.43
CA GLY A 239 -10.56 9.41 7.59
C GLY A 239 -10.81 10.04 8.96
N LEU A 240 -10.39 9.35 10.03
CA LEU A 240 -10.47 9.86 11.40
C LEU A 240 -9.57 11.07 11.61
N ALA A 241 -8.35 11.07 11.08
CA ALA A 241 -7.46 12.22 11.18
C ALA A 241 -8.00 13.44 10.43
N ALA A 242 -8.69 13.26 9.31
CA ALA A 242 -9.33 14.33 8.54
C ALA A 242 -10.47 15.04 9.30
N THR A 243 -11.05 14.40 10.33
CA THR A 243 -12.03 15.05 11.23
C THR A 243 -11.39 15.98 12.27
N GLY A 244 -10.06 16.11 12.27
CA GLY A 244 -9.30 16.91 13.23
C GLY A 244 -8.90 16.15 14.51
N LEU A 245 -9.15 14.84 14.59
CA LEU A 245 -8.70 14.03 15.73
C LEU A 245 -7.16 13.98 15.77
N PRO A 246 -6.55 14.01 16.97
CA PRO A 246 -5.12 13.76 17.12
C PRO A 246 -4.76 12.40 16.52
N ILE A 247 -3.67 12.37 15.75
CA ILE A 247 -3.30 11.21 14.94
C ILE A 247 -3.11 9.94 15.77
N ALA A 248 -2.57 10.04 16.99
CA ALA A 248 -2.43 8.90 17.89
C ALA A 248 -3.78 8.26 18.26
N VAL A 249 -4.82 9.08 18.48
CA VAL A 249 -6.18 8.61 18.76
C VAL A 249 -6.78 8.00 17.50
N ALA A 250 -6.58 8.64 16.34
CA ALA A 250 -7.04 8.14 15.05
C ALA A 250 -6.48 6.75 14.74
N ILE A 251 -5.18 6.52 15.01
CA ILE A 251 -4.52 5.21 14.86
C ILE A 251 -5.15 4.17 15.78
N VAL A 252 -5.33 4.46 17.07
CA VAL A 252 -5.92 3.50 18.01
C VAL A 252 -7.34 3.12 17.58
N LEU A 253 -8.16 4.10 17.21
CA LEU A 253 -9.52 3.86 16.73
C LEU A 253 -9.54 3.09 15.41
N ALA A 254 -8.61 3.35 14.50
CA ALA A 254 -8.48 2.61 13.25
C ALA A 254 -8.04 1.15 13.47
N VAL A 255 -7.15 0.88 14.43
CA VAL A 255 -6.79 -0.48 14.84
C VAL A 255 -7.99 -1.21 15.43
N VAL A 256 -8.77 -0.54 16.28
CA VAL A 256 -10.03 -1.10 16.82
C VAL A 256 -11.04 -1.36 15.70
N ALA A 257 -11.15 -0.46 14.72
CA ALA A 257 -11.99 -0.65 13.54
C ALA A 257 -11.53 -1.85 12.70
N GLY A 258 -10.22 -2.07 12.55
CA GLY A 258 -9.67 -3.27 11.92
C GLY A 258 -10.04 -4.55 12.66
N GLY A 259 -9.98 -4.54 13.99
CA GLY A 259 -10.45 -5.64 14.83
C GLY A 259 -11.95 -5.90 14.69
N LEU A 260 -12.76 -4.83 14.60
CA LEU A 260 -14.19 -4.91 14.34
C LEU A 260 -14.45 -5.50 12.95
N LEU A 261 -13.71 -5.10 11.92
CA LEU A 261 -13.81 -5.67 10.58
C LEU A 261 -13.50 -7.18 10.62
N GLY A 262 -12.44 -7.59 11.32
CA GLY A 262 -12.12 -9.00 11.56
C GLY A 262 -13.25 -9.77 12.25
N TYR A 263 -13.84 -9.20 13.31
CA TYR A 263 -15.02 -9.78 13.97
C TYR A 263 -16.20 -9.95 13.00
N VAL A 264 -16.49 -8.93 12.19
CA VAL A 264 -17.60 -8.94 11.23
C VAL A 264 -17.38 -10.00 10.16
N GLN A 265 -16.15 -10.11 9.66
CA GLN A 265 -15.79 -11.14 8.70
C GLN A 265 -15.97 -12.55 9.30
N ASP A 266 -15.47 -12.83 10.51
CA ASP A 266 -15.72 -14.14 11.16
C ASP A 266 -17.22 -14.37 11.39
N ALA A 267 -17.87 -13.48 12.13
CA ALA A 267 -19.24 -13.70 12.60
C ALA A 267 -20.26 -13.68 11.46
N GLY A 268 -20.03 -12.84 10.45
CA GLY A 268 -20.95 -12.56 9.36
C GLY A 268 -20.74 -13.42 8.13
N LEU A 269 -19.50 -13.81 7.83
CA LEU A 269 -19.17 -14.54 6.61
C LEU A 269 -18.59 -15.93 6.91
N TRP A 270 -17.44 -15.98 7.60
CA TRP A 270 -16.65 -17.21 7.70
C TRP A 270 -17.26 -18.27 8.62
N LYS A 271 -17.79 -17.87 9.77
CA LYS A 271 -18.44 -18.77 10.73
C LYS A 271 -19.71 -19.41 10.16
N PRO A 272 -20.63 -18.67 9.51
CA PRO A 272 -21.76 -19.29 8.80
C PRO A 272 -21.34 -20.30 7.73
N LEU A 273 -20.32 -19.98 6.91
CA LEU A 273 -19.79 -20.89 5.88
C LEU A 273 -19.20 -22.15 6.50
N ARG A 274 -18.40 -22.01 7.55
CA ARG A 274 -17.82 -23.13 8.30
C ARG A 274 -18.89 -24.04 8.90
N ARG A 275 -19.96 -23.46 9.48
CA ARG A 275 -21.09 -24.22 10.04
C ARG A 275 -21.91 -24.97 9.00
N ARG A 276 -21.92 -24.50 7.75
CA ARG A 276 -22.53 -25.21 6.62
C ARG A 276 -21.65 -26.33 6.06
N GLY A 277 -20.45 -26.54 6.62
CA GLY A 277 -19.50 -27.53 6.11
C GLY A 277 -18.91 -27.14 4.76
N THR A 278 -18.85 -25.85 4.41
CA THR A 278 -18.21 -25.39 3.19
C THR A 278 -16.72 -25.74 3.22
N GLY A 279 -16.20 -26.38 2.16
CA GLY A 279 -14.78 -26.72 2.07
C GLY A 279 -13.87 -25.50 1.97
N LEU A 280 -12.57 -25.70 2.19
CA LEU A 280 -11.57 -24.62 2.16
C LEU A 280 -11.48 -23.95 0.78
N VAL A 281 -11.52 -24.73 -0.31
CA VAL A 281 -11.40 -24.19 -1.68
C VAL A 281 -12.52 -23.20 -2.03
N PRO A 282 -13.81 -23.51 -1.85
CA PRO A 282 -14.87 -22.51 -2.02
C PRO A 282 -14.73 -21.30 -1.10
N MET A 283 -14.26 -21.47 0.15
CA MET A 283 -14.01 -20.33 1.04
C MET A 283 -12.87 -19.42 0.54
N MET A 284 -11.83 -19.98 -0.08
CA MET A 284 -10.79 -19.19 -0.75
C MET A 284 -11.38 -18.36 -1.91
N ILE A 285 -12.25 -18.94 -2.74
CA ILE A 285 -12.93 -18.23 -3.84
C ILE A 285 -13.78 -17.07 -3.27
N VAL A 286 -14.50 -17.31 -2.18
CA VAL A 286 -15.27 -16.26 -1.47
C VAL A 286 -14.34 -15.15 -0.99
N SER A 287 -13.12 -15.47 -0.51
CA SER A 287 -12.16 -14.46 -0.05
C SER A 287 -11.64 -13.56 -1.19
N ILE A 288 -11.49 -14.11 -2.40
CA ILE A 288 -11.12 -13.33 -3.59
C ILE A 288 -12.26 -12.38 -3.97
N GLY A 289 -13.50 -12.87 -3.96
CA GLY A 289 -14.69 -12.05 -4.19
C GLY A 289 -14.82 -10.93 -3.14
N LEU A 290 -14.57 -11.26 -1.87
CA LEU A 290 -14.57 -10.28 -0.78
C LEU A 290 -13.44 -9.24 -0.94
N ALA A 291 -12.25 -9.65 -1.38
CA ALA A 291 -11.15 -8.74 -1.64
C ALA A 291 -11.51 -7.72 -2.73
N LEU A 292 -12.06 -8.18 -3.85
CA LEU A 292 -12.51 -7.28 -4.92
C LEU A 292 -13.63 -6.35 -4.44
N ALA A 293 -14.62 -6.88 -3.72
CA ALA A 293 -15.70 -6.09 -3.17
C ALA A 293 -15.19 -5.00 -2.20
N LEU A 294 -14.36 -5.37 -1.22
CA LEU A 294 -13.78 -4.42 -0.27
C LEU A 294 -12.93 -3.36 -0.96
N ARG A 295 -12.10 -3.74 -1.94
CA ARG A 295 -11.25 -2.81 -2.68
C ARG A 295 -12.07 -1.74 -3.39
N TYR A 296 -13.08 -2.14 -4.14
CA TYR A 296 -13.91 -1.21 -4.89
C TYR A 296 -14.88 -0.42 -4.00
N ILE A 297 -15.31 -0.98 -2.86
CA ILE A 297 -16.02 -0.22 -1.83
C ILE A 297 -15.10 0.87 -1.26
N ILE A 298 -13.86 0.53 -0.90
CA ILE A 298 -12.88 1.51 -0.41
C ILE A 298 -12.63 2.57 -1.48
N GLN A 299 -12.40 2.19 -2.74
CA GLN A 299 -12.17 3.14 -3.84
C GLN A 299 -13.36 4.08 -4.05
N LEU A 300 -14.59 3.60 -3.92
CA LEU A 300 -15.81 4.39 -4.10
C LEU A 300 -15.92 5.50 -3.04
N PHE A 301 -15.56 5.22 -1.79
CA PHE A 301 -15.65 6.20 -0.70
C PHE A 301 -14.38 7.06 -0.53
N PHE A 302 -13.21 6.46 -0.68
CA PHE A 302 -11.91 7.10 -0.48
C PHE A 302 -11.42 7.86 -1.73
N GLY A 303 -11.81 7.40 -2.92
CA GLY A 303 -11.32 7.90 -4.20
C GLY A 303 -10.08 7.18 -4.73
N GLY A 304 -9.63 7.59 -5.93
CA GLY A 304 -8.47 7.01 -6.61
C GLY A 304 -7.13 7.68 -6.32
N ALA A 305 -7.14 8.86 -5.68
CA ALA A 305 -5.94 9.61 -5.37
C ALA A 305 -5.19 9.04 -4.16
N THR A 306 -3.86 9.16 -4.16
CA THR A 306 -3.05 8.84 -3.00
C THR A 306 -3.05 10.03 -2.05
N GLN A 307 -3.43 9.80 -0.79
CA GLN A 307 -3.43 10.81 0.27
C GLN A 307 -2.30 10.56 1.25
N GLN A 308 -1.93 11.56 2.06
CA GLN A 308 -0.91 11.39 3.09
C GLN A 308 -1.52 11.51 4.49
N LEU A 309 -1.05 10.67 5.42
CA LEU A 309 -1.40 10.80 6.83
C LEU A 309 -0.74 12.06 7.43
N PRO A 310 -1.38 12.76 8.37
CA PRO A 310 -0.73 13.87 9.07
C PRO A 310 0.59 13.45 9.72
N GLY A 311 1.64 14.24 9.50
CA GLY A 311 2.99 13.91 9.97
C GLY A 311 3.70 12.81 9.16
N SER A 312 3.19 12.44 7.97
CA SER A 312 3.86 11.53 7.03
C SER A 312 5.23 12.04 6.56
N GLN A 313 5.36 13.36 6.43
CA GLN A 313 6.62 14.02 6.16
C GLN A 313 7.36 14.18 7.48
N SER A 314 8.47 13.45 7.61
CA SER A 314 9.28 13.48 8.81
C SER A 314 10.71 13.86 8.48
N GLU A 315 11.30 14.62 9.38
CA GLU A 315 12.74 14.90 9.41
C GLU A 315 13.56 13.61 9.23
N ILE A 316 14.59 13.71 8.39
CA ILE A 316 15.61 12.67 8.22
C ILE A 316 16.61 12.85 9.36
N ILE A 317 16.87 11.75 10.07
CA ILE A 317 17.84 11.72 11.16
C ILE A 317 19.06 10.97 10.64
N ASP A 318 20.20 11.64 10.65
CA ASP A 318 21.48 11.05 10.27
C ASP A 318 22.10 10.38 11.51
N VAL A 319 22.28 9.06 11.43
CA VAL A 319 22.93 8.26 12.47
C VAL A 319 24.24 7.75 11.90
N GLY A 320 25.30 8.54 12.04
CA GLY A 320 26.60 8.25 11.42
C GLY A 320 26.50 8.37 9.90
N SER A 321 26.78 7.28 9.17
CA SER A 321 26.66 7.21 7.71
C SER A 321 25.28 6.76 7.21
N VAL A 322 24.32 6.50 8.12
CA VAL A 322 22.99 5.99 7.75
C VAL A 322 21.94 7.05 7.98
N SER A 323 21.21 7.41 6.92
CA SER A 323 20.07 8.34 6.99
C SER A 323 18.77 7.57 7.20
N ILE A 324 18.03 7.85 8.29
CA ILE A 324 16.73 7.24 8.57
C ILE A 324 15.67 8.29 8.91
N SER A 325 14.50 8.21 8.27
CA SER A 325 13.38 9.09 8.62
C SER A 325 12.86 8.77 10.01
N ARG A 326 12.47 9.81 10.77
CA ARG A 326 11.85 9.64 12.10
C ARG A 326 10.65 8.70 12.04
N ASN A 327 9.84 8.79 10.98
CA ASN A 327 8.69 7.91 10.77
C ASN A 327 9.07 6.44 10.58
N ASN A 328 10.17 6.16 9.87
CA ASN A 328 10.65 4.79 9.71
C ASN A 328 11.11 4.22 11.06
N LEU A 329 11.89 5.00 11.82
CA LEU A 329 12.34 4.59 13.15
C LEU A 329 11.18 4.33 14.13
N THR A 330 10.17 5.21 14.16
CA THR A 330 8.98 5.00 14.99
C THR A 330 8.17 3.79 14.52
N SER A 331 8.04 3.59 13.21
CA SER A 331 7.30 2.46 12.65
C SER A 331 8.00 1.13 12.95
N LEU A 332 9.33 1.09 12.89
CA LEU A 332 10.15 -0.04 13.32
C LEU A 332 9.98 -0.33 14.81
N ALA A 333 10.07 0.69 15.67
CA ALA A 333 9.91 0.54 17.11
C ALA A 333 8.51 0.03 17.48
N VAL A 334 7.46 0.60 16.90
CA VAL A 334 6.07 0.16 17.14
C VAL A 334 5.85 -1.26 16.66
N SER A 335 6.33 -1.60 15.45
CA SER A 335 6.21 -2.96 14.90
C SER A 335 6.89 -3.98 15.81
N LEU A 336 8.11 -3.71 16.25
CA LEU A 336 8.85 -4.59 17.15
C LEU A 336 8.12 -4.78 18.48
N VAL A 337 7.66 -3.70 19.11
CA VAL A 337 6.91 -3.77 20.38
C VAL A 337 5.65 -4.61 20.21
N ILE A 338 4.85 -4.39 19.15
CA ILE A 338 3.61 -5.13 18.95
C ILE A 338 3.88 -6.61 18.63
N ILE A 339 4.91 -6.92 17.84
CA ILE A 339 5.32 -8.31 17.57
C ILE A 339 5.70 -9.00 18.88
N LEU A 340 6.46 -8.34 19.76
CA LEU A 340 6.82 -8.88 21.07
C LEU A 340 5.60 -9.08 21.96
N VAL A 341 4.65 -8.15 21.96
CA VAL A 341 3.38 -8.28 22.68
C VAL A 341 2.59 -9.48 22.17
N VAL A 342 2.44 -9.64 20.84
CA VAL A 342 1.75 -10.79 20.24
C VAL A 342 2.46 -12.09 20.58
N ALA A 343 3.79 -12.13 20.48
CA ALA A 343 4.58 -13.31 20.84
C ALA A 343 4.39 -13.68 22.31
N PHE A 344 4.42 -12.70 23.22
CA PHE A 344 4.14 -12.91 24.63
C PHE A 344 2.71 -13.43 24.86
N LEU A 345 1.71 -12.81 24.23
CA LEU A 345 0.32 -13.22 24.34
C LEU A 345 0.14 -14.67 23.88
N LEU A 346 0.76 -15.06 22.76
CA LEU A 346 0.69 -16.42 22.27
C LEU A 346 1.42 -17.40 23.20
N LEU A 347 2.64 -17.11 23.63
CA LEU A 347 3.45 -18.05 24.40
C LEU A 347 2.97 -18.21 25.84
N ARG A 348 2.59 -17.11 26.51
CA ARG A 348 2.37 -17.07 27.95
C ARG A 348 0.90 -17.08 28.40
N THR A 349 -0.06 -16.80 27.53
CA THR A 349 -1.47 -16.67 27.96
C THR A 349 -2.32 -17.93 27.72
N ARG A 350 -3.48 -18.00 28.40
CA ARG A 350 -4.48 -19.06 28.18
C ARG A 350 -5.08 -19.02 26.78
N VAL A 351 -5.30 -17.81 26.24
CA VAL A 351 -5.78 -17.62 24.86
C VAL A 351 -4.78 -18.20 23.88
N GLY A 352 -3.49 -17.90 24.03
CA GLY A 352 -2.44 -18.45 23.18
C GLY A 352 -2.32 -19.97 23.23
N LYS A 353 -2.46 -20.58 24.42
CA LYS A 353 -2.55 -22.04 24.56
C LYS A 353 -3.76 -22.63 23.83
N ALA A 354 -4.92 -21.99 23.95
CA ALA A 354 -6.13 -22.41 23.25
C ALA A 354 -5.99 -22.27 21.72
N THR A 355 -5.38 -21.18 21.24
CA THR A 355 -5.07 -20.97 19.81
C THR A 355 -4.19 -22.08 19.25
N ARG A 356 -3.12 -22.46 19.95
CA ARG A 356 -2.27 -23.59 19.52
C ARG A 356 -3.00 -24.92 19.55
N ALA A 357 -3.79 -25.19 20.59
CA ALA A 357 -4.58 -26.43 20.66
C ALA A 357 -5.59 -26.53 19.51
N VAL A 358 -6.25 -25.42 19.17
CA VAL A 358 -7.16 -25.35 18.01
C VAL A 358 -6.43 -25.52 16.69
N ALA A 359 -5.23 -24.94 16.54
CA ALA A 359 -4.41 -25.11 15.34
C ALA A 359 -3.91 -26.55 15.16
N ASP A 360 -3.55 -27.24 16.25
CA ASP A 360 -3.07 -28.62 16.21
C ASP A 360 -4.21 -29.60 15.87
N ASN A 361 -5.34 -29.52 16.58
CA ASN A 361 -6.51 -30.36 16.30
C ASN A 361 -7.82 -29.72 16.86
N PRO A 362 -8.66 -29.11 16.03
CA PRO A 362 -9.90 -28.48 16.47
C PRO A 362 -10.87 -29.44 17.18
N ALA A 363 -10.93 -30.71 16.75
CA ALA A 363 -11.87 -31.69 17.32
C ALA A 363 -11.45 -32.12 18.74
N LEU A 364 -10.15 -32.40 18.95
CA LEU A 364 -9.61 -32.72 20.28
C LEU A 364 -9.65 -31.51 21.21
N ALA A 365 -9.42 -30.31 20.69
CA ALA A 365 -9.57 -29.07 21.45
C ALA A 365 -11.02 -28.91 21.95
N ALA A 366 -12.01 -29.13 21.09
CA ALA A 366 -13.43 -29.09 21.45
C ALA A 366 -13.79 -30.14 22.51
N ALA A 367 -13.30 -31.38 22.37
CA ALA A 367 -13.50 -32.45 23.34
C ALA A 367 -12.89 -32.14 24.71
N SER A 368 -11.82 -31.32 24.73
CA SER A 368 -11.17 -30.83 25.95
C SER A 368 -11.86 -29.60 26.57
N GLY A 369 -13.03 -29.20 26.05
CA GLY A 369 -13.82 -28.08 26.57
C GLY A 369 -13.43 -26.70 26.01
N ILE A 370 -12.57 -26.63 24.99
CA ILE A 370 -12.21 -25.35 24.35
C ILE A 370 -13.31 -24.95 23.35
N ASP A 371 -13.86 -23.75 23.51
CA ASP A 371 -14.77 -23.15 22.53
C ASP A 371 -13.98 -22.70 21.28
N VAL A 372 -13.87 -23.61 20.31
CA VAL A 372 -13.15 -23.43 19.03
C VAL A 372 -13.64 -22.18 18.28
N ASP A 373 -14.96 -21.99 18.23
CA ASP A 373 -15.60 -20.86 17.56
C ASP A 373 -15.19 -19.51 18.18
N ARG A 374 -15.02 -19.47 19.51
CA ARG A 374 -14.54 -18.28 20.22
C ARG A 374 -13.06 -18.02 19.99
N VAL A 375 -12.23 -19.07 19.97
CA VAL A 375 -10.80 -18.95 19.69
C VAL A 375 -10.57 -18.42 18.27
N ILE A 376 -11.25 -19.00 17.27
CA ILE A 376 -11.19 -18.53 15.87
C ILE A 376 -11.61 -17.06 15.79
N ARG A 377 -12.68 -16.67 16.47
CA ARG A 377 -13.13 -15.27 16.47
C ARG A 377 -12.11 -14.30 17.07
N ILE A 378 -11.47 -14.66 18.18
CA ILE A 378 -10.40 -13.85 18.79
C ILE A 378 -9.25 -13.69 17.79
N VAL A 379 -8.88 -14.79 17.11
CA VAL A 379 -7.85 -14.77 16.06
C VAL A 379 -8.22 -13.83 14.92
N TRP A 380 -9.46 -13.86 14.44
CA TRP A 380 -9.92 -12.94 13.39
C TRP A 380 -9.88 -11.47 13.82
N VAL A 381 -10.27 -11.18 15.07
CA VAL A 381 -10.17 -9.82 15.64
C VAL A 381 -8.71 -9.37 15.70
N VAL A 382 -7.83 -10.18 16.29
CA VAL A 382 -6.40 -9.86 16.40
C VAL A 382 -5.76 -9.73 15.03
N GLY A 383 -6.08 -10.64 14.09
CA GLY A 383 -5.60 -10.58 12.72
C GLY A 383 -6.02 -9.31 11.99
N GLY A 384 -7.27 -8.85 12.21
CA GLY A 384 -7.76 -7.56 11.70
C GLY A 384 -7.08 -6.35 12.32
N MET A 385 -6.82 -6.37 13.64
CA MET A 385 -6.06 -5.30 14.31
C MET A 385 -4.63 -5.20 13.79
N LEU A 386 -3.96 -6.33 13.61
CA LEU A 386 -2.58 -6.39 13.11
C LEU A 386 -2.49 -5.99 11.64
N ALA A 387 -3.43 -6.42 10.80
CA ALA A 387 -3.52 -5.99 9.41
C ALA A 387 -3.73 -4.47 9.32
N ALA A 388 -4.68 -3.93 10.09
CA ALA A 388 -4.94 -2.50 10.09
C ALA A 388 -3.73 -1.69 10.56
N LEU A 389 -3.07 -2.10 11.63
CA LEU A 389 -1.85 -1.44 12.10
C LEU A 389 -0.72 -1.55 11.06
N GLY A 390 -0.54 -2.71 10.43
CA GLY A 390 0.44 -2.90 9.36
C GLY A 390 0.21 -1.95 8.17
N GLY A 391 -1.05 -1.71 7.80
CA GLY A 391 -1.40 -0.74 6.76
C GLY A 391 -1.14 0.71 7.16
N ILE A 392 -1.44 1.07 8.40
CA ILE A 392 -1.16 2.42 8.92
C ILE A 392 0.35 2.67 8.91
N LEU A 393 1.15 1.74 9.43
CA LEU A 393 2.60 1.88 9.47
C LEU A 393 3.22 1.83 8.07
N TRP A 394 2.65 1.05 7.15
CA TRP A 394 3.01 1.08 5.74
C TRP A 394 2.84 2.48 5.15
N ALA A 395 1.72 3.14 5.42
CA ALA A 395 1.44 4.49 4.93
C ALA A 395 2.37 5.57 5.51
N TYR A 396 3.04 5.30 6.64
CA TYR A 396 4.13 6.15 7.16
C TYR A 396 5.49 5.79 6.58
N TYR A 397 5.77 4.50 6.36
CA TYR A 397 7.03 4.03 5.77
C TYR A 397 7.16 4.42 4.30
N ARG A 398 6.07 4.26 3.53
CA ARG A 398 5.90 4.73 2.16
C ARG A 398 4.79 5.77 2.19
N PRO A 399 5.12 7.07 2.36
CA PRO A 399 4.14 8.15 2.53
C PRO A 399 3.03 8.09 1.47
N GLY A 400 1.86 7.62 1.88
CA GLY A 400 0.77 7.39 0.94
C GLY A 400 -0.26 6.37 1.43
N VAL A 401 -1.52 6.78 1.42
CA VAL A 401 -2.70 5.94 1.56
C VAL A 401 -3.38 5.92 0.19
N SER A 402 -3.39 4.75 -0.44
CA SER A 402 -4.13 4.51 -1.68
C SER A 402 -5.13 3.37 -1.48
N TYR A 403 -6.18 3.34 -2.29
CA TYR A 403 -7.24 2.32 -2.19
C TYR A 403 -6.77 0.89 -2.53
N ASN A 404 -5.61 0.72 -3.17
CA ASN A 404 -5.10 -0.57 -3.65
C ASN A 404 -3.77 -0.99 -2.99
N MET A 405 -3.25 -0.25 -2.01
CA MET A 405 -1.93 -0.56 -1.44
C MET A 405 -1.87 -1.93 -0.76
N GLY A 406 -2.96 -2.38 -0.14
CA GLY A 406 -3.03 -3.70 0.47
C GLY A 406 -2.88 -4.83 -0.54
N GLN A 407 -3.43 -4.66 -1.76
CA GLN A 407 -3.23 -5.60 -2.86
C GLN A 407 -1.76 -5.68 -3.27
N GLN A 408 -1.08 -4.53 -3.36
CA GLN A 408 0.32 -4.45 -3.81
C GLN A 408 1.24 -5.22 -2.88
N ILE A 409 0.99 -5.16 -1.57
CA ILE A 409 1.81 -5.85 -0.57
C ILE A 409 1.31 -7.25 -0.20
N LEU A 410 0.09 -7.63 -0.62
CA LEU A 410 -0.51 -8.92 -0.28
C LEU A 410 0.37 -10.10 -0.71
N LEU A 411 0.97 -10.03 -1.90
CA LEU A 411 1.88 -11.07 -2.39
C LEU A 411 3.15 -11.16 -1.53
N LEU A 412 3.69 -10.04 -1.05
CA LEU A 412 4.84 -10.03 -0.15
C LEU A 412 4.49 -10.57 1.24
N ILE A 413 3.29 -10.26 1.73
CA ILE A 413 2.76 -10.84 2.96
C ILE A 413 2.66 -12.36 2.81
N PHE A 414 2.04 -12.85 1.73
CA PHE A 414 1.97 -14.27 1.45
C PHE A 414 3.36 -14.88 1.32
N ALA A 415 4.28 -14.23 0.61
CA ALA A 415 5.67 -14.67 0.48
C ALA A 415 6.33 -14.86 1.85
N GLY A 416 6.17 -13.90 2.76
CA GLY A 416 6.68 -14.00 4.12
C GLY A 416 6.06 -15.16 4.91
N VAL A 417 4.73 -15.35 4.82
CA VAL A 417 4.04 -16.45 5.52
C VAL A 417 4.43 -17.81 4.95
N THR A 418 4.46 -17.98 3.62
CA THR A 418 4.80 -19.26 2.97
C THR A 418 6.28 -19.60 3.13
N LEU A 419 7.17 -18.61 2.98
CA LEU A 419 8.60 -18.77 3.26
C LEU A 419 8.82 -19.18 4.72
N GLY A 420 8.10 -18.55 5.65
CA GLY A 420 8.16 -18.84 7.06
C GLY A 420 7.63 -20.23 7.44
N GLY A 421 6.62 -20.69 6.72
CA GLY A 421 5.81 -21.87 7.04
C GLY A 421 4.39 -21.45 7.42
N LEU A 422 3.44 -21.85 6.58
CA LEU A 422 2.02 -21.50 6.73
C LEU A 422 1.49 -21.90 8.11
N GLY A 423 0.75 -20.99 8.76
CA GLY A 423 0.12 -21.24 10.06
C GLY A 423 1.06 -21.14 11.27
N THR A 424 2.34 -20.84 11.05
CA THR A 424 3.30 -20.59 12.12
C THR A 424 3.55 -19.09 12.28
N VAL A 425 3.34 -18.58 13.49
CA VAL A 425 3.47 -17.14 13.77
C VAL A 425 4.93 -16.68 13.71
N PHE A 426 5.83 -17.45 14.32
CA PHE A 426 7.26 -17.19 14.29
C PHE A 426 7.86 -17.41 12.89
N GLY A 427 7.34 -18.39 12.13
CA GLY A 427 7.69 -18.54 10.73
C GLY A 427 7.33 -17.30 9.93
N ALA A 428 6.09 -16.84 10.01
CA ALA A 428 5.66 -15.62 9.31
C ALA A 428 6.52 -14.39 9.65
N LEU A 429 6.91 -14.22 10.91
CA LEU A 429 7.83 -13.15 11.33
C LEU A 429 9.19 -13.24 10.63
N ILE A 430 9.85 -14.40 10.74
CA ILE A 430 11.19 -14.60 10.17
C ILE A 430 11.14 -14.53 8.64
N GLY A 431 10.13 -15.15 8.03
CA GLY A 431 9.92 -15.13 6.59
C GLY A 431 9.70 -13.71 6.07
N SER A 432 8.89 -12.89 6.73
CA SER A 432 8.71 -11.48 6.36
C SER A 432 9.97 -10.65 6.53
N ILE A 433 10.79 -10.89 7.56
CA ILE A 433 12.09 -10.23 7.72
C ILE A 433 13.03 -10.60 6.57
N ILE A 434 13.13 -11.88 6.20
CA ILE A 434 13.96 -12.34 5.08
C ILE A 434 13.48 -11.72 3.76
N VAL A 435 12.17 -11.75 3.51
CA VAL A 435 11.58 -11.11 2.32
C VAL A 435 11.90 -9.62 2.31
N GLY A 436 11.78 -8.93 3.45
CA GLY A 436 12.01 -7.50 3.51
C GLY A 436 13.48 -7.11 3.30
N LEU A 437 14.40 -7.84 3.94
CA LEU A 437 15.84 -7.71 3.72
C LEU A 437 16.18 -7.92 2.25
N PHE A 438 15.64 -8.97 1.65
CA PHE A 438 15.89 -9.24 0.25
C PHE A 438 15.37 -8.13 -0.66
N VAL A 439 14.13 -7.66 -0.45
CA VAL A 439 13.54 -6.58 -1.26
C VAL A 439 14.42 -5.34 -1.26
N GLU A 440 14.86 -4.86 -0.10
CA GLU A 440 15.63 -3.61 -0.04
C GLU A 440 17.12 -3.81 -0.39
N ILE A 441 17.74 -4.95 -0.08
CA ILE A 441 19.12 -5.24 -0.49
C ILE A 441 19.22 -5.46 -2.00
N SER A 442 18.18 -6.04 -2.62
CA SER A 442 18.17 -6.28 -4.07
C SER A 442 18.27 -5.00 -4.89
N THR A 443 17.89 -3.83 -4.34
CA THR A 443 17.98 -2.54 -5.04
C THR A 443 19.39 -2.04 -5.26
N ILE A 444 20.41 -2.71 -4.72
CA ILE A 444 21.82 -2.42 -5.01
C ILE A 444 22.18 -2.85 -6.44
N TRP A 445 21.55 -3.91 -6.93
CA TRP A 445 21.83 -4.49 -8.26
C TRP A 445 20.64 -4.43 -9.22
N LEU A 446 19.43 -4.33 -8.69
CA LEU A 446 18.19 -4.23 -9.46
C LEU A 446 17.63 -2.82 -9.37
N GLU A 447 17.01 -2.39 -10.45
CA GLU A 447 16.25 -1.14 -10.47
C GLU A 447 15.09 -1.21 -9.46
N ALA A 448 14.78 -0.08 -8.83
CA ALA A 448 13.83 -0.02 -7.72
C ALA A 448 12.43 -0.51 -8.11
N ASP A 449 12.06 -0.42 -9.38
CA ASP A 449 10.78 -0.89 -9.91
C ASP A 449 10.73 -2.43 -10.04
N LEU A 450 11.89 -3.07 -10.22
CA LEU A 450 12.01 -4.53 -10.39
C LEU A 450 12.19 -5.28 -9.06
N LYS A 451 12.40 -4.58 -7.94
CA LYS A 451 12.72 -5.22 -6.65
C LYS A 451 11.64 -6.17 -6.13
N TYR A 452 10.38 -5.93 -6.47
CA TYR A 452 9.27 -6.83 -6.08
C TYR A 452 9.27 -8.15 -6.88
N VAL A 453 9.80 -8.15 -8.11
CA VAL A 453 9.95 -9.35 -8.93
C VAL A 453 10.99 -10.29 -8.31
N GLY A 454 12.10 -9.74 -7.80
CA GLY A 454 13.12 -10.52 -7.11
C GLY A 454 12.57 -11.27 -5.89
N ALA A 455 11.72 -10.60 -5.09
CA ALA A 455 11.13 -11.23 -3.91
C ALA A 455 10.23 -12.43 -4.26
N LEU A 456 9.52 -12.31 -5.39
CA LEU A 456 8.72 -13.40 -5.93
C LEU A 456 9.59 -14.55 -6.45
N LEU A 457 10.71 -14.26 -7.11
CA LEU A 457 11.66 -15.28 -7.56
C LEU A 457 12.24 -16.07 -6.38
N ILE A 458 12.65 -15.40 -5.29
CA ILE A 458 13.11 -16.10 -4.09
C ILE A 458 12.00 -16.94 -3.48
N LEU A 459 10.77 -16.43 -3.42
CA LEU A 459 9.65 -17.23 -2.96
C LEU A 459 9.53 -18.52 -3.79
N ILE A 460 9.57 -18.42 -5.12
CA ILE A 460 9.51 -19.58 -6.01
C ILE A 460 10.66 -20.55 -5.72
N LEU A 461 11.90 -20.05 -5.60
CA LEU A 461 13.05 -20.88 -5.30
C LEU A 461 12.90 -21.61 -3.96
N VAL A 462 12.48 -20.91 -2.90
CA VAL A 462 12.33 -21.55 -1.60
C VAL A 462 11.18 -22.55 -1.59
N LEU A 463 10.07 -22.27 -2.27
CA LEU A 463 8.99 -23.25 -2.41
C LEU A 463 9.41 -24.48 -3.22
N LEU A 464 10.29 -24.31 -4.21
CA LEU A 464 10.83 -25.41 -5.01
C LEU A 464 11.73 -26.33 -4.17
N PHE A 465 12.62 -25.76 -3.36
CA PHE A 465 13.57 -26.54 -2.55
C PHE A 465 13.04 -26.94 -1.18
N ARG A 466 12.07 -26.21 -0.63
CA ARG A 466 11.52 -26.40 0.72
C ARG A 466 10.06 -25.94 0.81
N PRO A 467 9.10 -26.71 0.24
CA PRO A 467 7.69 -26.32 0.13
C PRO A 467 6.97 -26.14 1.48
N GLN A 468 7.54 -26.66 2.57
CA GLN A 468 7.03 -26.50 3.94
C GLN A 468 7.45 -25.16 4.59
N GLY A 469 8.29 -24.37 3.93
CA GLY A 469 8.90 -23.17 4.51
C GLY A 469 10.01 -23.49 5.53
N ILE A 470 10.61 -22.43 6.09
CA ILE A 470 11.80 -22.51 6.96
C ILE A 470 11.47 -23.14 8.32
N LEU A 471 10.30 -22.85 8.88
CA LEU A 471 9.86 -23.32 10.19
C LEU A 471 8.60 -24.20 10.15
N GLY A 472 8.15 -24.63 8.96
CA GLY A 472 7.01 -25.53 8.84
C GLY A 472 7.28 -26.91 9.44
N ARG A 473 6.31 -27.45 10.15
CA ARG A 473 6.34 -28.84 10.64
C ARG A 473 6.04 -29.79 9.48
N SER A 474 6.84 -30.83 9.34
CA SER A 474 6.53 -31.95 8.44
C SER A 474 5.26 -32.63 8.94
N GLU A 475 4.14 -32.44 8.25
CA GLU A 475 2.99 -33.32 8.43
C GLU A 475 3.37 -34.69 7.88
N ARG A 476 3.47 -35.68 8.77
CA ARG A 476 3.62 -37.07 8.37
C ARG A 476 2.27 -37.50 7.80
N ILE A 477 2.16 -37.42 6.47
CA ILE A 477 1.06 -38.00 5.72
C ILE A 477 1.09 -39.50 6.01
N GLY A 478 0.15 -39.96 6.82
CA GLY A 478 0.06 -41.32 7.34
C GLY A 478 -1.35 -41.83 7.22
#